data_AF-A0AAD6P8J5-F1
#
_entry.id   AF-A0AAD6P8J5-F1
#
_cell.length_a   1.000
_cell.length_b   1.000
_cell.length_c   1.000
_cell.angle_alpha   90.00
_cell.angle_beta   90.00
_cell.angle_gamma   90.00
#
_symmetry.space_group_name_H-M   'P 1'
#
loop_
_entity.id
_entity.type
_entity.pdbx_description
1 polymer ?
#
loop_
_entity_poly.entity_id
_entity_poly.type
_entity_poly.pdbx_seq_one_letter_code
_entity_poly.pdbx_strand_id
1 'polypeptide(L)'
;MVLKRIQNRAKDYPVKGMVPVAREVLEKRKVLIQGVSTLMQVFPVLACKFCPEVYIGEKGHLIQTCYGYKRCGRKRVHEWIPGGLNDILVPVETFRLDNMFQDVIKHDQRFDFDRVPAVLELCRQAGASIDDENLHPGMLNSDRGIGHIDGGGPFSPSHLMYIAEEVLDAWEKLRSGVQRLLLVYPSKVCKHCSEVHIGPSGHKARLCGVFKFESWHGKHFWKKAEVDDLVPPKIVWRRRPRDPPVLVK
;
A
#
# COMPACT_ATOMS: atom_id res chain seq x y z
N MET A 1 16.57 19.45 28.03
CA MET A 1 15.61 18.53 28.70
C MET A 1 14.86 17.63 27.72
N VAL A 2 14.41 18.14 26.56
CA VAL A 2 13.68 17.36 25.52
C VAL A 2 14.54 16.28 24.85
N LEU A 3 15.78 16.62 24.46
CA LEU A 3 16.70 15.65 23.81
C LEU A 3 16.98 14.42 24.68
N LYS A 4 17.22 14.60 25.99
CA LYS A 4 17.39 13.49 26.94
C LYS A 4 16.16 12.58 27.01
N ARG A 5 14.94 13.12 26.90
CA ARG A 5 13.70 12.33 26.89
C ARG A 5 13.55 11.52 25.59
N ILE A 6 13.91 12.10 24.46
CA ILE A 6 13.92 11.41 23.16
C ILE A 6 14.94 10.27 23.17
N GLN A 7 16.16 10.55 23.62
CA GLN A 7 17.21 9.53 23.77
C GLN A 7 16.80 8.41 24.71
N ASN A 8 16.13 8.71 25.83
CA ASN A 8 15.65 7.69 26.74
C ASN A 8 14.56 6.82 26.10
N ARG A 9 13.61 7.41 25.37
CA ARG A 9 12.58 6.64 24.62
C ARG A 9 13.18 5.79 23.52
N ALA A 10 14.22 6.28 22.84
CA ALA A 10 14.88 5.53 21.77
C ALA A 10 15.49 4.21 22.24
N LYS A 11 15.90 4.11 23.52
CA LYS A 11 16.45 2.87 24.10
C LYS A 11 15.44 1.73 24.20
N ASP A 12 14.14 2.05 24.22
CA ASP A 12 13.06 1.07 24.33
C ASP A 12 12.67 0.48 22.96
N TYR A 13 13.30 0.95 21.88
CA TYR A 13 13.03 0.53 20.50
C TYR A 13 14.16 -0.34 19.95
N PRO A 14 13.86 -1.40 19.18
CA PRO A 14 12.51 -1.89 18.90
C PRO A 14 11.85 -2.55 20.12
N VAL A 15 10.52 -2.39 20.24
CA VAL A 15 9.74 -3.04 21.30
C VAL A 15 9.67 -4.54 21.00
N LYS A 16 10.42 -5.35 21.76
CA LYS A 16 10.59 -6.80 21.51
C LYS A 16 9.29 -7.57 21.29
N GLY A 17 8.22 -7.22 22.02
CA GLY A 17 6.91 -7.86 21.87
C GLY A 17 6.21 -7.61 20.53
N MET A 18 6.64 -6.61 19.76
CA MET A 18 6.09 -6.30 18.44
C MET A 18 6.84 -6.97 17.29
N VAL A 19 8.03 -7.53 17.53
CA VAL A 19 8.83 -8.22 16.51
C VAL A 19 8.06 -9.37 15.84
N PRO A 20 7.33 -10.24 16.58
CA PRO A 20 6.52 -11.28 15.95
C PRO A 20 5.39 -10.73 15.07
N VAL A 21 4.77 -9.63 15.50
CA VAL A 21 3.70 -8.95 14.72
C VAL A 21 4.27 -8.41 13.41
N ALA A 22 5.44 -7.78 13.46
CA ALA A 22 6.11 -7.28 12.27
C ALA A 22 6.48 -8.42 11.29
N ARG A 23 6.98 -9.55 11.79
CA ARG A 23 7.25 -10.73 10.95
C ARG A 23 5.98 -11.29 10.29
N GLU A 24 4.90 -11.41 11.04
CA GLU A 24 3.60 -11.86 10.51
C GLU A 24 3.09 -10.91 9.41
N VAL A 25 3.18 -9.59 9.61
CA VAL A 25 2.80 -8.59 8.59
C VAL A 25 3.59 -8.79 7.29
N LEU A 26 4.90 -9.00 7.38
CA LEU A 26 5.75 -9.24 6.21
C LEU A 26 5.38 -10.54 5.49
N GLU A 27 5.15 -11.63 6.23
CA GLU A 27 4.73 -12.91 5.68
C GLU A 27 3.40 -12.80 4.94
N LYS A 28 2.38 -12.21 5.58
CA LYS A 28 1.06 -12.01 4.97
C LYS A 28 1.11 -11.06 3.79
N ARG A 29 2.02 -10.09 3.78
CA ARG A 29 2.28 -9.24 2.62
C ARG A 29 2.76 -10.03 1.42
N LYS A 30 3.66 -11.01 1.61
CA LYS A 30 4.14 -11.89 0.53
C LYS A 30 2.99 -12.72 -0.05
N VAL A 31 2.22 -13.39 0.82
CA VAL A 31 1.06 -14.21 0.42
C VAL A 31 0.04 -13.38 -0.36
N LEU A 32 -0.27 -12.19 0.13
CA LEU A 32 -1.19 -11.25 -0.52
C LEU A 32 -0.71 -10.86 -1.92
N ILE A 33 0.54 -10.43 -2.07
CA ILE A 33 1.10 -10.02 -3.37
C ILE A 33 1.09 -11.19 -4.35
N GLN A 34 1.51 -12.36 -3.90
CA GLN A 34 1.57 -13.55 -4.74
C GLN A 34 0.17 -14.00 -5.17
N GLY A 35 -0.76 -14.11 -4.23
CA GLY A 35 -2.11 -14.57 -4.53
C GLY A 35 -2.88 -13.60 -5.43
N VAL A 36 -2.75 -12.28 -5.21
CA VAL A 36 -3.34 -11.28 -6.12
C VAL A 36 -2.71 -11.38 -7.52
N SER A 37 -1.40 -11.55 -7.62
CA SER A 37 -0.72 -11.76 -8.90
C SER A 37 -1.25 -12.99 -9.65
N THR A 38 -1.43 -14.12 -8.95
CA THR A 38 -2.02 -15.34 -9.53
C THR A 38 -3.47 -15.13 -9.98
N LEU A 39 -4.30 -14.50 -9.15
CA LEU A 39 -5.71 -14.23 -9.49
C LEU A 39 -5.83 -13.33 -10.73
N MET A 40 -4.95 -12.34 -10.88
CA MET A 40 -4.92 -11.45 -12.04
C MET A 40 -4.61 -12.16 -13.36
N GLN A 41 -4.01 -13.36 -13.34
CA GLN A 41 -3.77 -14.15 -14.56
C GLN A 41 -5.08 -14.72 -15.14
N VAL A 42 -6.12 -14.86 -14.31
CA VAL A 42 -7.42 -15.43 -14.70
C VAL A 42 -8.50 -14.35 -14.76
N PHE A 43 -8.48 -13.39 -13.85
CA PHE A 43 -9.48 -12.33 -13.76
C PHE A 43 -8.91 -11.03 -14.34
N PRO A 44 -9.41 -10.57 -15.51
CA PRO A 44 -8.95 -9.33 -16.11
C PRO A 44 -9.19 -8.14 -15.18
N VAL A 45 -8.18 -7.28 -15.07
CA VAL A 45 -8.26 -6.05 -14.29
C VAL A 45 -7.95 -4.88 -15.21
N LEU A 46 -8.78 -3.85 -15.14
CA LEU A 46 -8.63 -2.60 -15.88
C LEU A 46 -8.41 -1.46 -14.90
N ALA A 47 -7.43 -0.60 -15.19
CA ALA A 47 -7.20 0.64 -14.45
C ALA A 47 -7.61 1.83 -15.32
N CYS A 48 -8.14 2.89 -14.69
CA CYS A 48 -8.35 4.14 -15.41
C CYS A 48 -7.02 4.89 -15.55
N LYS A 49 -6.72 5.33 -16.77
CA LYS A 49 -5.50 6.10 -17.07
C LYS A 49 -5.39 7.41 -16.30
N PHE A 50 -6.52 8.01 -15.90
CA PHE A 50 -6.56 9.38 -15.39
C PHE A 50 -6.99 9.51 -13.92
N CYS A 51 -7.47 8.43 -13.32
CA CYS A 51 -7.85 8.42 -11.91
C CYS A 51 -7.58 7.04 -11.31
N PRO A 52 -7.53 6.91 -9.97
CA PRO A 52 -7.23 5.65 -9.29
C PRO A 52 -8.34 4.60 -9.37
N GLU A 53 -9.37 4.76 -10.20
CA GLU A 53 -10.46 3.79 -10.30
C GLU A 53 -9.99 2.52 -11.03
N VAL A 54 -10.44 1.36 -10.53
CA VAL A 54 -10.13 0.04 -11.07
C VAL A 54 -11.42 -0.73 -11.27
N TYR A 55 -11.45 -1.54 -12.32
CA TYR A 55 -12.55 -2.40 -12.69
C TYR A 55 -12.07 -3.85 -12.87
N ILE A 56 -12.86 -4.82 -12.38
CA ILE A 56 -12.57 -6.24 -12.53
C ILE A 56 -13.51 -6.81 -13.59
N GLY A 57 -12.96 -7.19 -14.74
CA GLY A 57 -13.69 -7.70 -15.90
C GLY A 57 -13.08 -7.24 -17.23
N GLU A 58 -13.53 -7.84 -18.33
CA GLU A 58 -12.98 -7.60 -19.67
C GLU A 58 -13.23 -6.19 -20.22
N LYS A 59 -14.35 -5.57 -19.83
CA LYS A 59 -14.78 -4.25 -20.29
C LYS A 59 -15.20 -3.40 -19.10
N GLY A 60 -14.53 -2.26 -18.91
CA GLY A 60 -14.86 -1.32 -17.86
C GLY A 60 -16.21 -0.64 -18.08
N HIS A 61 -16.72 0.03 -17.05
CA HIS A 61 -18.04 0.67 -17.11
C HIS A 61 -18.05 2.01 -17.87
N LEU A 62 -19.23 2.44 -18.30
CA LEU A 62 -19.46 3.74 -18.95
C LEU A 62 -19.98 4.84 -18.03
N ILE A 63 -20.00 4.59 -16.71
CA ILE A 63 -20.41 5.61 -15.74
C ILE A 63 -19.47 6.82 -15.84
N GLN A 64 -20.06 8.02 -15.97
CA GLN A 64 -19.32 9.28 -15.99
C GLN A 64 -18.92 9.68 -14.57
N THR A 65 -17.96 8.97 -13.98
CA THR A 65 -17.39 9.25 -12.65
C THR A 65 -15.91 9.64 -12.70
N CYS A 66 -15.27 9.57 -13.87
CA CYS A 66 -13.88 9.94 -14.01
C CYS A 66 -13.69 11.43 -13.74
N TYR A 67 -12.79 11.74 -12.82
CA TYR A 67 -12.44 13.12 -12.45
C TYR A 67 -11.15 13.63 -13.10
N GLY A 68 -10.44 12.77 -13.85
CA GLY A 68 -9.24 13.13 -14.61
C GLY A 68 -8.03 13.60 -13.78
N TYR A 69 -6.90 13.87 -14.45
CA TYR A 69 -5.71 14.49 -13.83
C TYR A 69 -5.92 15.94 -13.38
N LYS A 70 -6.88 16.62 -14.02
CA LYS A 70 -7.33 17.96 -13.64
C LYS A 70 -8.74 17.79 -13.13
N ARG A 71 -9.06 18.32 -11.94
CA ARG A 71 -10.43 18.49 -11.41
C ARG A 71 -11.25 19.43 -12.32
N CYS A 72 -11.34 19.13 -13.62
CA CYS A 72 -12.22 19.82 -14.55
C CYS A 72 -13.63 19.40 -14.17
N GLY A 73 -14.52 20.38 -13.92
CA GLY A 73 -15.87 20.19 -13.37
C GLY A 73 -16.85 19.38 -14.23
N ARG A 74 -16.40 18.64 -15.25
CA ARG A 74 -17.23 17.73 -16.04
C ARG A 74 -16.77 16.31 -15.80
N LYS A 75 -17.62 15.50 -15.16
CA LYS A 75 -17.39 14.07 -15.04
C LYS A 75 -17.42 13.45 -16.44
N ARG A 76 -16.52 12.49 -16.70
CA ARG A 76 -16.40 11.82 -17.99
C ARG A 76 -16.40 10.31 -17.80
N VAL A 77 -16.60 9.58 -18.89
CA VAL A 77 -16.30 8.15 -18.93
C VAL A 77 -14.82 7.91 -18.70
N HIS A 78 -14.46 6.74 -18.17
CA HIS A 78 -13.09 6.36 -17.92
C HIS A 78 -12.39 5.91 -19.22
N GLU A 79 -11.10 6.18 -19.32
CA GLU A 79 -10.22 5.56 -20.33
C GLU A 79 -9.52 4.38 -19.66
N TRP A 80 -10.01 3.18 -19.97
CA TRP A 80 -9.54 1.92 -19.37
C TRP A 80 -8.30 1.40 -20.09
N ILE A 81 -7.30 1.01 -19.30
CA ILE A 81 -6.08 0.33 -19.74
C ILE A 81 -5.90 -0.97 -18.93
N PRO A 82 -5.11 -1.95 -19.41
CA PRO A 82 -4.76 -3.12 -18.60
C PRO A 82 -4.18 -2.69 -17.24
N GLY A 83 -4.77 -3.16 -16.16
CA GLY A 83 -4.36 -2.86 -14.79
C GLY A 83 -3.26 -3.81 -14.31
N GLY A 84 -2.37 -3.28 -13.48
CA GLY A 84 -1.29 -4.02 -12.84
C GLY A 84 -1.53 -4.25 -11.34
N LEU A 85 -0.60 -4.99 -10.72
CA LEU A 85 -0.64 -5.28 -9.29
C LEU A 85 -0.72 -4.00 -8.44
N ASN A 86 0.03 -2.96 -8.83
CA ASN A 86 0.07 -1.67 -8.13
C ASN A 86 -1.24 -0.88 -8.22
N ASP A 87 -2.12 -1.21 -9.19
CA ASP A 87 -3.44 -0.59 -9.27
C ASP A 87 -4.41 -1.19 -8.24
N ILE A 88 -4.23 -2.47 -7.89
CA ILE A 88 -5.00 -3.18 -6.87
C ILE A 88 -4.39 -2.94 -5.48
N LEU A 89 -3.11 -3.26 -5.32
CA LEU A 89 -2.32 -3.09 -4.10
C LEU A 89 -1.52 -1.80 -4.22
N VAL A 90 -2.17 -0.66 -3.93
CA VAL A 90 -1.57 0.66 -4.11
C VAL A 90 -0.32 0.81 -3.24
N PRO A 91 0.88 1.00 -3.85
CA PRO A 91 2.10 1.16 -3.08
C PRO A 91 2.11 2.51 -2.38
N VAL A 92 2.34 2.49 -1.07
CA VAL A 92 2.60 3.69 -0.26
C VAL A 92 4.06 3.68 0.15
N GLU A 93 4.78 4.74 -0.18
CA GLU A 93 6.20 4.86 0.10
C GLU A 93 6.50 5.85 1.24
N THR A 94 7.66 5.67 1.85
CA THR A 94 8.26 6.53 2.87
C THR A 94 9.76 6.59 2.65
N PHE A 95 10.42 7.58 3.25
CA PHE A 95 11.88 7.52 3.42
C PHE A 95 12.26 6.41 4.41
N ARG A 96 13.31 5.67 4.09
CA ARG A 96 13.99 4.76 5.01
C ARG A 96 14.63 5.55 6.13
N LEU A 97 14.47 5.13 7.39
CA LEU A 97 15.15 5.73 8.54
C LEU A 97 16.15 4.74 9.13
N ASP A 98 17.24 5.23 9.71
CA ASP A 98 18.20 4.41 10.46
C ASP A 98 17.60 3.98 11.80
N ASN A 99 16.90 4.89 12.46
CA ASN A 99 16.20 4.62 13.72
C ASN A 99 14.99 5.55 13.92
N MET A 100 14.06 5.12 14.76
CA MET A 100 12.78 5.79 15.03
C MET A 100 12.90 7.25 15.49
N PHE A 101 14.01 7.63 16.11
CA PHE A 101 14.21 8.96 16.71
C PHE A 101 15.42 9.70 16.15
N GLN A 102 15.70 9.51 14.87
CA GLN A 102 16.78 10.21 14.18
C GLN A 102 16.44 11.67 13.88
N ASP A 103 17.43 12.41 13.38
CA ASP A 103 17.27 13.78 12.95
C ASP A 103 16.28 13.92 11.77
N VAL A 104 15.58 15.05 11.74
CA VAL A 104 14.58 15.33 10.71
C VAL A 104 15.24 15.52 9.35
N ILE A 105 14.88 14.67 8.38
CA ILE A 105 15.33 14.75 6.99
C ILE A 105 14.95 16.12 6.41
N LYS A 106 15.96 16.88 5.99
CA LYS A 106 15.79 18.18 5.32
C LYS A 106 15.49 17.98 3.83
N HIS A 107 15.16 19.07 3.13
CA HIS A 107 14.76 18.98 1.73
C HIS A 107 15.90 18.63 0.78
N ASP A 108 17.07 19.22 1.00
CA ASP A 108 18.32 18.93 0.31
C ASP A 108 18.73 17.46 0.49
N GLN A 109 18.54 16.91 1.69
CA GLN A 109 18.90 15.53 2.04
C GLN A 109 17.97 14.46 1.42
N ARG A 110 16.90 14.84 0.72
CA ARG A 110 15.89 13.88 0.23
C ARG A 110 16.45 12.82 -0.74
N PHE A 111 17.59 13.10 -1.35
CA PHE A 111 18.26 12.20 -2.29
C PHE A 111 19.26 11.27 -1.59
N ASP A 112 19.57 11.54 -0.32
CA ASP A 112 20.49 10.74 0.48
C ASP A 112 19.78 9.55 1.15
N PHE A 113 18.45 9.48 1.03
CA PHE A 113 17.61 8.45 1.63
C PHE A 113 16.79 7.71 0.58
N ASP A 114 16.77 6.38 0.69
CA ASP A 114 15.95 5.52 -0.16
C ASP A 114 14.45 5.72 0.11
N ARG A 115 13.66 5.56 -0.95
CA ARG A 115 12.22 5.38 -0.87
C ARG A 115 11.90 3.90 -0.77
N VAL A 116 11.11 3.52 0.23
CA VAL A 116 10.71 2.14 0.49
C VAL A 116 9.22 2.04 0.81
N PRO A 117 8.57 0.89 0.61
CA PRO A 117 7.19 0.71 1.04
C PRO A 117 7.01 0.96 2.54
N ALA A 118 6.00 1.76 2.91
CA ALA A 118 5.76 2.20 4.28
C ALA A 118 5.53 1.04 5.26
N VAL A 119 4.85 -0.02 4.81
CA VAL A 119 4.67 -1.24 5.61
C VAL A 119 5.99 -1.94 5.90
N LEU A 120 6.92 -1.98 4.94
CA LEU A 120 8.24 -2.59 5.13
C LEU A 120 9.06 -1.79 6.14
N GLU A 121 9.12 -0.47 5.99
CA GLU A 121 9.82 0.41 6.93
C GLU A 121 9.23 0.32 8.34
N LEU A 122 7.90 0.27 8.47
CA LEU A 122 7.23 0.07 9.76
C LEU A 122 7.66 -1.24 10.44
N CYS A 123 7.71 -2.34 9.68
CA CYS A 123 8.14 -3.64 10.21
C CYS A 123 9.64 -3.65 10.57
N ARG A 124 10.48 -2.97 9.78
CA ARG A 124 11.92 -2.80 10.07
C ARG A 124 12.16 -2.02 11.35
N GLN A 125 11.49 -0.87 11.51
CA GLN A 125 11.57 -0.08 12.76
C GLN A 125 11.04 -0.88 13.96
N ALA A 126 10.14 -1.85 13.72
CA ALA A 126 9.68 -2.79 14.72
C ALA A 126 10.61 -3.97 15.01
N GLY A 127 11.77 -4.03 14.36
CA GLY A 127 12.82 -5.02 14.61
C GLY A 127 12.69 -6.31 13.79
N ALA A 128 11.85 -6.34 12.75
CA ALA A 128 11.85 -7.45 11.79
C ALA A 128 13.03 -7.29 10.81
N SER A 129 13.71 -8.41 10.50
CA SER A 129 14.66 -8.46 9.39
C SER A 129 13.90 -8.33 8.06
N ILE A 130 14.43 -7.50 7.17
CA ILE A 130 13.96 -7.44 5.78
C ILE A 130 14.97 -8.20 4.95
N ASP A 131 14.56 -9.37 4.46
CA ASP A 131 15.32 -10.13 3.45
C ASP A 131 14.88 -9.71 2.03
N ASP A 132 15.70 -9.95 1.01
CA ASP A 132 15.45 -9.52 -0.39
C ASP A 132 14.08 -9.97 -0.95
N GLU A 133 13.57 -11.12 -0.50
CA GLU A 133 12.23 -11.59 -0.86
C GLU A 133 11.09 -10.64 -0.43
N ASN A 134 11.30 -9.84 0.62
CA ASN A 134 10.30 -8.86 1.09
C ASN A 134 10.28 -7.60 0.22
N LEU A 135 11.41 -7.27 -0.42
CA LEU A 135 11.56 -6.10 -1.27
C LEU A 135 10.91 -6.32 -2.65
N HIS A 136 11.06 -7.51 -3.21
CA HIS A 136 10.53 -7.87 -4.53
C HIS A 136 9.81 -9.24 -4.54
N PRO A 137 8.62 -9.36 -3.92
CA PRO A 137 7.89 -10.63 -3.90
C PRO A 137 7.47 -11.14 -5.29
N GLY A 138 7.49 -10.28 -6.32
CA GLY A 138 7.07 -10.62 -7.68
C GLY A 138 8.15 -11.18 -8.62
N MET A 139 9.43 -11.24 -8.21
CA MET A 139 10.52 -11.76 -9.07
C MET A 139 10.83 -13.24 -8.88
N LEU A 140 10.37 -13.87 -7.79
CA LEU A 140 10.67 -15.27 -7.48
C LEU A 140 9.47 -16.17 -7.77
N ASN A 141 8.99 -16.17 -9.01
CA ASN A 141 8.13 -17.26 -9.50
C ASN A 141 8.39 -17.52 -10.99
N SER A 142 9.48 -18.24 -11.24
CA SER A 142 9.57 -19.12 -12.41
C SER A 142 9.91 -20.57 -12.04
N ASP A 143 10.19 -20.91 -10.76
CA ASP A 143 10.75 -22.24 -10.46
C ASP A 143 10.45 -22.88 -9.09
N ARG A 144 9.39 -22.47 -8.37
CA ARG A 144 8.87 -23.33 -7.28
C ARG A 144 7.70 -24.14 -7.81
N GLY A 145 8.02 -25.39 -8.15
CA GLY A 145 7.13 -26.41 -8.64
C GLY A 145 5.80 -26.44 -7.89
N ILE A 146 4.73 -26.36 -8.67
CA ILE A 146 3.36 -26.61 -8.25
C ILE A 146 3.32 -28.05 -7.73
N GLY A 147 3.34 -28.20 -6.41
CA GLY A 147 3.12 -29.47 -5.74
C GLY A 147 1.78 -30.03 -6.17
N HIS A 148 1.81 -31.22 -6.75
CA HIS A 148 0.67 -31.94 -7.27
C HIS A 148 -0.25 -32.35 -6.11
N ILE A 149 -1.36 -31.64 -5.93
CA ILE A 149 -2.55 -32.16 -5.24
C ILE A 149 -3.73 -31.95 -6.19
N ASP A 150 -4.28 -33.08 -6.63
CA ASP A 150 -5.45 -33.27 -7.50
C ASP A 150 -5.34 -32.82 -8.98
N GLY A 151 -5.85 -33.68 -9.86
CA GLY A 151 -5.77 -33.60 -11.33
C GLY A 151 -6.53 -32.43 -12.00
N GLY A 152 -6.63 -31.28 -11.35
CA GLY A 152 -7.01 -30.02 -11.96
C GLY A 152 -5.78 -29.16 -12.22
N GLY A 153 -5.66 -28.57 -13.41
CA GLY A 153 -4.56 -27.66 -13.72
C GLY A 153 -4.46 -26.45 -12.76
N PRO A 154 -3.41 -25.63 -12.87
CA PRO A 154 -3.10 -24.51 -11.95
C PRO A 154 -4.17 -23.41 -11.85
N PHE A 155 -5.24 -23.49 -12.63
CA PHE A 155 -6.36 -22.55 -12.62
C PHE A 155 -7.72 -23.27 -12.46
N SER A 156 -7.74 -24.43 -11.80
CA SER A 156 -9.00 -25.09 -11.48
C SER A 156 -9.87 -24.20 -10.57
N PRO A 157 -11.21 -24.23 -10.67
CA PRO A 157 -12.08 -23.39 -9.86
C PRO A 157 -11.88 -23.55 -8.35
N SER A 158 -11.62 -24.78 -7.87
CA SER A 158 -11.35 -25.07 -6.46
C SER A 158 -10.03 -24.47 -6.00
N HIS A 159 -8.98 -24.57 -6.81
CA HIS A 159 -7.68 -23.98 -6.49
C HIS A 159 -7.74 -22.44 -6.46
N LEU A 160 -8.45 -21.82 -7.42
CA LEU A 160 -8.68 -20.38 -7.43
C LEU A 160 -9.48 -19.92 -6.22
N MET A 161 -10.46 -20.71 -5.78
CA MET A 161 -11.23 -20.39 -4.58
C MET A 161 -10.38 -20.46 -3.32
N TYR A 162 -9.52 -21.47 -3.20
CA TYR A 162 -8.54 -21.57 -2.12
C TYR A 162 -7.59 -20.36 -2.09
N ILE A 163 -7.00 -19.99 -3.24
CA ILE A 163 -6.15 -18.80 -3.33
C ILE A 163 -6.92 -17.53 -2.93
N ALA A 164 -8.17 -17.39 -3.36
CA ALA A 164 -8.99 -16.22 -3.01
C ALA A 164 -9.25 -16.13 -1.50
N GLU A 165 -9.53 -17.26 -0.84
CA GLU A 165 -9.71 -17.32 0.62
C GLU A 165 -8.40 -16.98 1.35
N GLU A 166 -7.26 -17.55 0.93
CA GLU A 166 -5.96 -17.22 1.51
C GLU A 166 -5.59 -15.74 1.33
N VAL A 167 -5.88 -15.16 0.16
CA VAL A 167 -5.63 -13.74 -0.12
C VAL A 167 -6.45 -12.84 0.81
N LEU A 168 -7.72 -13.18 1.05
CA LEU A 168 -8.59 -12.42 1.95
C LEU A 168 -8.09 -12.51 3.41
N ASP A 169 -7.77 -13.70 3.89
CA ASP A 169 -7.18 -13.90 5.24
C ASP A 169 -5.87 -13.12 5.39
N ALA A 170 -5.00 -13.18 4.37
CA ALA A 170 -3.73 -12.46 4.37
C ALA A 170 -3.94 -10.94 4.39
N TRP A 171 -4.91 -10.41 3.65
CA TRP A 171 -5.26 -8.99 3.66
C TRP A 171 -5.72 -8.53 5.05
N GLU A 172 -6.61 -9.28 5.70
CA GLU A 172 -7.13 -8.96 7.02
C GLU A 172 -6.04 -9.01 8.10
N LYS A 173 -5.23 -10.07 8.12
CA LYS A 173 -4.11 -10.22 9.06
C LYS A 173 -3.05 -9.15 8.86
N LEU A 174 -2.70 -8.83 7.61
CA LEU A 174 -1.76 -7.75 7.29
C LEU A 174 -2.25 -6.42 7.86
N ARG A 175 -3.53 -6.06 7.63
CA ARG A 175 -4.09 -4.79 8.10
C ARG A 175 -4.19 -4.73 9.62
N SER A 176 -4.62 -5.81 10.26
CA SER A 176 -4.67 -5.93 11.72
C SER A 176 -3.28 -5.81 12.34
N GLY A 177 -2.27 -6.45 11.75
CA GLY A 177 -0.88 -6.35 12.20
C GLY A 177 -0.33 -4.93 12.06
N VAL A 178 -0.56 -4.27 10.91
CA VAL A 178 -0.19 -2.86 10.71
C VAL A 178 -0.88 -1.96 11.73
N GLN A 179 -2.16 -2.19 12.03
CA GLN A 179 -2.88 -1.43 13.06
C GLN A 179 -2.22 -1.56 14.43
N ARG A 180 -1.84 -2.77 14.83
CA ARG A 180 -1.16 -3.04 16.10
C ARG A 180 0.21 -2.36 16.15
N LEU A 181 0.97 -2.39 15.05
CA LEU A 181 2.25 -1.70 14.96
C LEU A 181 2.07 -0.18 15.07
N LEU A 182 1.07 0.42 14.41
CA LEU A 182 0.79 1.86 14.48
C LEU A 182 0.39 2.35 15.88
N LEU A 183 -0.04 1.46 16.79
CA LEU A 183 -0.28 1.81 18.20
C LEU A 183 1.02 2.02 18.97
N VAL A 184 2.12 1.39 18.55
CA VAL A 184 3.41 1.40 19.25
C VAL A 184 4.42 2.30 18.54
N TYR A 185 4.46 2.26 17.21
CA TYR A 185 5.44 2.94 16.37
C TYR A 185 4.83 4.22 15.77
N PRO A 186 5.24 5.41 16.25
CA PRO A 186 4.68 6.67 15.76
C PRO A 186 4.90 6.80 14.25
N SER A 187 3.81 7.03 13.53
CA SER A 187 3.83 7.25 12.09
C SER A 187 2.97 8.45 11.73
N LYS A 188 3.37 9.15 10.67
CA LYS A 188 2.75 10.38 10.18
C LYS A 188 2.36 10.24 8.73
N VAL A 189 1.28 10.91 8.36
CA VAL A 189 0.86 11.08 6.96
C VAL A 189 0.54 12.54 6.74
N CYS A 190 0.74 13.03 5.52
CA CYS A 190 0.30 14.36 5.16
C CYS A 190 -1.23 14.39 4.98
N LYS A 191 -1.90 15.40 5.54
CA LYS A 191 -3.35 15.59 5.39
C LYS A 191 -3.79 15.83 3.93
N HIS A 192 -2.87 16.30 3.10
CA HIS A 192 -3.19 16.81 1.77
C HIS A 192 -2.63 15.98 0.63
N CYS A 193 -1.64 15.12 0.87
CA CYS A 193 -1.05 14.25 -0.14
C CYS A 193 -0.77 12.87 0.46
N SER A 194 -0.50 11.87 -0.36
CA SER A 194 -0.24 10.48 0.05
C SER A 194 1.14 10.23 0.67
N GLU A 195 1.84 11.27 1.12
CA GLU A 195 3.17 11.12 1.73
C GLU A 195 3.07 10.60 3.17
N VAL A 196 3.78 9.52 3.45
CA VAL A 196 3.87 8.88 4.76
C VAL A 196 5.29 8.94 5.30
N HIS A 197 5.42 9.00 6.63
CA HIS A 197 6.68 8.96 7.34
C HIS A 197 6.56 8.08 8.58
N ILE A 198 7.40 7.06 8.68
CA ILE A 198 7.46 6.15 9.84
C ILE A 198 8.36 6.76 10.92
N GLY A 199 7.83 7.74 11.64
CA GLY A 199 8.53 8.42 12.71
C GLY A 199 7.66 9.47 13.40
N PRO A 200 8.08 9.98 14.57
CA PRO A 200 7.27 10.89 15.37
C PRO A 200 7.12 12.29 14.77
N SER A 201 8.07 12.74 13.94
CA SER A 201 8.20 14.14 13.54
C SER A 201 7.78 14.44 12.10
N GLY A 202 7.87 13.48 11.18
CA GLY A 202 7.77 13.77 9.75
C GLY A 202 9.05 14.40 9.20
N HIS A 203 9.18 14.44 7.87
CA HIS A 203 10.31 15.10 7.20
C HIS A 203 9.98 16.54 6.78
N LYS A 204 11.03 17.28 6.39
CA LYS A 204 10.94 18.65 5.85
C LYS A 204 11.16 18.73 4.33
N ALA A 205 11.26 17.59 3.64
CA ALA A 205 11.30 17.59 2.17
C ALA A 205 10.06 18.27 1.57
N ARG A 206 10.31 19.15 0.59
CA ARG A 206 9.27 19.96 -0.07
C ARG A 206 8.68 19.20 -1.25
N LEU A 207 7.91 18.15 -0.98
CA LEU A 207 7.33 17.26 -2.00
C LEU A 207 5.80 17.32 -2.05
N CYS A 208 5.16 18.13 -1.20
CA CYS A 208 3.71 18.25 -1.16
C CYS A 208 3.19 19.02 -2.39
N GLY A 209 2.60 18.29 -3.35
CA GLY A 209 2.21 18.81 -4.67
C GLY A 209 0.80 19.42 -4.77
N VAL A 210 0.02 19.47 -3.68
CA VAL A 210 -1.40 19.89 -3.73
C VAL A 210 -1.58 21.40 -3.75
N PHE A 211 -0.60 22.17 -3.28
CA PHE A 211 -0.69 23.63 -3.19
C PHE A 211 0.43 24.30 -3.97
N LYS A 212 0.33 24.30 -5.30
CA LYS A 212 1.25 25.07 -6.16
C LYS A 212 1.02 26.59 -6.09
N PHE A 213 -0.11 27.04 -5.52
CA PHE A 213 -0.55 28.44 -5.54
C PHE A 213 -0.70 29.10 -4.15
N GLU A 214 -0.41 28.39 -3.06
CA GLU A 214 -0.40 28.97 -1.71
C GLU A 214 1.05 29.18 -1.22
N SER A 215 1.24 30.03 -0.21
CA SER A 215 2.52 30.34 0.45
C SER A 215 3.17 29.14 1.17
N TRP A 216 2.71 27.92 0.91
CA TRP A 216 3.03 26.69 1.62
C TRP A 216 4.34 26.02 1.20
N HIS A 217 5.02 26.51 0.16
CA HIS A 217 6.38 26.12 -0.27
C HIS A 217 6.64 24.60 -0.28
N GLY A 218 5.64 23.79 -0.64
CA GLY A 218 5.75 22.32 -0.73
C GLY A 218 5.89 21.56 0.60
N LYS A 219 5.63 22.20 1.75
CA LYS A 219 5.70 21.54 3.07
C LYS A 219 4.50 20.63 3.31
N HIS A 220 4.68 19.63 4.18
CA HIS A 220 3.64 18.67 4.57
C HIS A 220 2.89 19.13 5.82
N PHE A 221 1.58 18.86 5.87
CA PHE A 221 0.76 19.01 7.07
C PHE A 221 0.62 17.63 7.73
N TRP A 222 1.50 17.33 8.67
CA TRP A 222 1.58 16.01 9.30
C TRP A 222 0.43 15.76 10.29
N LYS A 223 -0.34 14.69 10.07
CA LYS A 223 -1.26 14.09 11.05
C LYS A 223 -0.79 12.69 11.46
N LYS A 224 -1.39 12.12 12.50
CA LYS A 224 -1.14 10.70 12.86
C LYS A 224 -1.62 9.81 11.71
N ALA A 225 -0.81 8.82 11.34
CA ALA A 225 -1.18 7.84 10.33
C ALA A 225 -2.11 6.77 10.89
N GLU A 226 -3.03 6.32 10.05
CA GLU A 226 -3.97 5.22 10.28
C GLU A 226 -3.66 4.08 9.30
N VAL A 227 -4.36 2.94 9.46
CA VAL A 227 -4.11 1.74 8.65
C VAL A 227 -4.30 2.02 7.15
N ASP A 228 -5.32 2.78 6.79
CA ASP A 228 -5.64 3.12 5.40
C ASP A 228 -4.61 4.06 4.77
N ASP A 229 -3.83 4.79 5.57
CA ASP A 229 -2.76 5.65 5.06
C ASP A 229 -1.55 4.82 4.60
N LEU A 230 -1.34 3.62 5.17
CA LEU A 230 -0.24 2.71 4.81
C LEU A 230 -0.68 1.57 3.88
N VAL A 231 -1.92 1.10 4.06
CA VAL A 231 -2.52 -0.03 3.34
C VAL A 231 -3.89 0.43 2.83
N PRO A 232 -3.95 1.31 1.82
CA PRO A 232 -5.22 1.89 1.37
C PRO A 232 -6.15 0.80 0.82
N PRO A 233 -7.45 0.82 1.20
CA PRO A 233 -8.42 -0.09 0.61
C PRO A 233 -8.70 0.30 -0.85
N LYS A 234 -8.85 -0.70 -1.71
CA LYS A 234 -9.31 -0.50 -3.09
C LYS A 234 -10.78 -0.87 -3.19
N ILE A 235 -11.63 0.14 -3.32
CA ILE A 235 -13.08 -0.05 -3.47
C ILE A 235 -13.40 -0.03 -4.96
N VAL A 236 -13.99 -1.11 -5.46
CA VAL A 236 -14.41 -1.25 -6.85
C VAL A 236 -15.92 -1.21 -6.97
N TRP A 237 -16.41 -0.77 -8.12
CA TRP A 237 -17.82 -0.91 -8.46
C TRP A 237 -18.17 -2.39 -8.62
N ARG A 238 -19.22 -2.82 -7.92
CA ARG A 238 -19.86 -4.12 -8.11
C ARG A 238 -21.29 -3.89 -8.59
N ARG A 239 -21.62 -4.45 -9.76
CA ARG A 239 -22.99 -4.45 -10.29
C ARG A 239 -23.90 -5.24 -9.36
N ARG A 240 -25.02 -4.65 -8.95
CA ARG A 240 -26.10 -5.37 -8.27
C ARG A 240 -27.01 -5.99 -9.31
N PRO A 241 -27.66 -7.13 -9.03
CA PRO A 241 -28.59 -7.78 -9.97
C PRO A 241 -29.70 -6.85 -10.51
N ARG A 242 -30.07 -5.81 -9.75
CA ARG A 242 -31.14 -4.85 -10.11
C ARG A 242 -30.66 -3.61 -10.87
N ASP A 243 -29.35 -3.45 -11.09
CA ASP A 243 -28.82 -2.25 -11.74
C ASP A 243 -29.14 -2.25 -13.25
N PRO A 244 -29.55 -1.10 -13.83
CA PRO A 244 -29.98 -1.02 -15.22
C PRO A 244 -28.83 -1.29 -16.20
N PRO A 245 -29.11 -1.91 -17.38
CA PRO A 245 -28.08 -2.24 -18.37
C PRO A 245 -27.28 -1.05 -18.91
N VAL A 246 -27.82 0.17 -18.77
CA VAL A 246 -27.24 1.43 -19.28
C VAL A 246 -25.88 1.77 -18.65
N LEU A 247 -25.56 1.19 -17.49
CA LEU A 247 -24.27 1.43 -16.82
C LEU A 247 -23.08 0.69 -17.45
N VAL A 248 -23.31 -0.20 -18.43
CA VAL A 248 -22.30 -1.18 -18.90
C VAL A 248 -22.35 -1.50 -20.41
N LYS A 249 -22.75 -0.56 -21.27
CA LYS A 249 -22.68 -0.80 -22.73
C LYS A 249 -21.26 -0.76 -23.28
#